data_AF-A0A9E3NL64-F1
#
_entry.id   AF-A0A9E3NL64-F1
#
_cell.length_a   1.000
_cell.length_b   1.000
_cell.length_c   1.000
_cell.angle_alpha   90.00
_cell.angle_beta   90.00
_cell.angle_gamma   90.00
#
_symmetry.space_group_name_H-M   'P 1'
#
loop_
_entity.id
_entity.type
_entity.pdbx_description
1 polymer ?
#
loop_
_entity_poly.entity_id
_entity_poly.type
_entity_poly.pdbx_seq_one_letter_code
_entity_poly.pdbx_strand_id
1 'polypeptide(L)'
;MLPADQDIESFLLRELKRFVDIPSGYGEELIRLNLFFLFCQNDTVALRFTAFIEEYFQIQIPDGEVDYYFLSDLTIMSRTIGFYLNKEKIS
;
A
#
# COMPACT_ATOMS: atom_id res chain seq x y z
N MET A 1 -5.35 1.00 -14.50
CA MET A 1 -6.83 0.95 -14.28
C MET A 1 -7.12 -0.35 -13.51
N LEU A 2 -7.81 -0.28 -12.38
CA LEU A 2 -8.11 -1.47 -11.56
C LEU A 2 -9.07 -2.41 -12.32
N PRO A 3 -9.03 -3.73 -12.06
CA PRO A 3 -10.09 -4.64 -12.49
C PRO A 3 -11.46 -4.16 -11.99
N ALA A 4 -12.51 -4.37 -12.79
CA ALA A 4 -13.84 -3.78 -12.56
C ALA A 4 -14.48 -4.09 -11.20
N ASP A 5 -14.07 -5.19 -10.55
CA ASP A 5 -14.63 -5.68 -9.28
C ASP A 5 -13.64 -5.62 -8.11
N GLN A 6 -12.54 -4.87 -8.24
CA GLN A 6 -11.49 -4.83 -7.22
C GLN A 6 -11.38 -3.45 -6.56
N ASP A 7 -11.61 -3.40 -5.25
CA ASP A 7 -11.27 -2.22 -4.45
C ASP A 7 -9.74 -2.07 -4.26
N ILE A 8 -9.30 -0.83 -3.94
CA ILE A 8 -7.87 -0.52 -3.79
C ILE A 8 -7.23 -1.39 -2.71
N GLU A 9 -7.92 -1.65 -1.60
CA GLU A 9 -7.36 -2.43 -0.49
C GLU A 9 -7.06 -3.88 -0.89
N SER A 10 -8.00 -4.52 -1.58
CA SER A 10 -7.88 -5.88 -2.11
C SER A 10 -6.85 -5.96 -3.24
N PHE A 11 -6.69 -4.89 -4.02
CA PHE A 11 -5.58 -4.76 -4.96
C PHE A 11 -4.23 -4.71 -4.23
N LEU A 12 -4.10 -3.84 -3.22
CA LEU A 12 -2.88 -3.71 -2.44
C LEU A 12 -2.51 -5.01 -1.73
N LEU A 13 -3.47 -5.72 -1.12
CA LEU A 13 -3.22 -7.01 -0.48
C LEU A 13 -2.65 -8.04 -1.48
N ARG A 14 -3.22 -8.10 -2.69
CA ARG A 14 -2.75 -9.01 -3.74
C ARG A 14 -1.34 -8.67 -4.17
N GLU A 15 -1.05 -7.39 -4.43
CA GLU A 15 0.27 -6.97 -4.89
C GLU A 15 1.31 -7.11 -3.77
N LEU A 16 0.97 -6.77 -2.52
CA LEU A 16 1.85 -6.92 -1.37
C LEU A 16 2.36 -8.37 -1.23
N LYS A 17 1.50 -9.38 -1.41
CA LYS A 17 1.88 -10.80 -1.42
C LYS A 17 2.93 -11.18 -2.46
N ARG A 18 3.17 -10.33 -3.47
CA ARG A 18 4.23 -10.50 -4.49
C ARG A 18 5.53 -9.80 -4.11
N PHE A 19 5.49 -8.89 -3.15
CA PHE A 19 6.62 -8.09 -2.68
C PHE A 19 7.24 -8.62 -1.38
N VAL A 20 6.42 -9.16 -0.48
CA VAL A 20 6.86 -9.71 0.82
C VAL A 20 6.60 -11.20 0.91
N ASP A 21 7.59 -11.92 1.45
CA ASP A 21 7.39 -13.28 1.93
C ASP A 21 6.61 -13.21 3.25
N ILE A 22 5.34 -13.61 3.20
CA ILE A 22 4.46 -13.57 4.37
C ILE A 22 4.73 -14.80 5.25
N PRO A 23 5.10 -14.63 6.53
CA PRO A 23 5.37 -15.74 7.42
C PRO A 23 4.17 -16.68 7.57
N SER A 24 4.43 -17.98 7.71
CA SER A 24 3.38 -18.97 7.98
C SER A 24 2.65 -18.64 9.28
N GLY A 25 1.33 -18.48 9.22
CA GLY A 25 0.49 -18.06 10.37
C GLY A 25 0.12 -16.58 10.36
N TYR A 26 0.72 -15.77 9.49
CA TYR A 26 0.30 -14.39 9.25
C TYR A 26 -0.87 -14.38 8.26
N GLY A 27 -2.09 -14.51 8.78
CA GLY A 27 -3.31 -14.51 7.98
C GLY A 27 -3.60 -13.15 7.33
N GLU A 28 -4.51 -13.13 6.35
CA GLU A 28 -4.86 -11.90 5.62
C GLU A 28 -5.35 -10.75 6.52
N GLU A 29 -6.09 -11.04 7.59
CA GLU A 29 -6.52 -10.03 8.55
C GLU A 29 -5.32 -9.38 9.26
N LEU A 30 -4.30 -10.16 9.62
CA LEU A 30 -3.10 -9.63 10.26
C LEU A 30 -2.29 -8.76 9.31
N ILE A 31 -2.21 -9.14 8.03
CA ILE A 31 -1.59 -8.32 6.98
C ILE A 31 -2.34 -7.00 6.82
N ARG A 32 -3.68 -7.05 6.77
CA ARG A 32 -4.50 -5.85 6.62
C ARG A 32 -4.31 -4.86 7.77
N LEU A 33 -4.11 -5.35 8.99
CA LEU A 33 -4.06 -4.55 10.22
C LEU A 33 -2.65 -4.09 10.62
N ASN A 34 -1.59 -4.77 10.18
CA ASN A 34 -0.23 -4.47 10.63
C ASN A 34 0.80 -4.78 9.54
N LEU A 35 1.01 -3.81 8.66
CA LEU A 35 2.07 -3.85 7.65
C LEU A 35 3.44 -3.48 8.22
N PHE A 36 3.47 -2.75 9.34
CA PHE A 36 4.72 -2.36 10.00
C PHE A 36 5.60 -3.57 10.31
N PHE A 37 5.00 -4.66 10.80
CA PHE A 37 5.73 -5.91 11.05
C PHE A 37 6.39 -6.51 9.80
N LEU A 38 5.77 -6.34 8.63
CA LEU A 38 6.31 -6.86 7.37
C LEU A 38 7.44 -5.96 6.85
N PHE A 39 7.25 -4.63 6.94
CA PHE A 39 8.21 -3.67 6.41
C PHE A 39 9.42 -3.43 7.30
N CYS A 40 9.29 -3.55 8.63
CA CYS A 40 10.43 -3.40 9.55
C CYS A 40 11.48 -4.51 9.41
N GLN A 41 11.14 -5.62 8.76
CA GLN A 41 12.08 -6.70 8.46
C GLN A 41 12.94 -6.39 7.24
N ASN A 42 12.46 -5.51 6.33
CA ASN A 42 13.15 -5.15 5.11
C ASN A 42 12.64 -3.82 4.52
N ASP A 43 13.28 -2.72 4.91
CA ASP A 43 12.95 -1.37 4.46
C ASP A 43 13.06 -1.21 2.93
N THR A 44 13.88 -2.03 2.26
CA THR A 44 13.95 -2.00 0.78
C THR A 44 12.64 -2.44 0.15
N VAL A 45 11.91 -3.36 0.79
CA VAL A 45 10.61 -3.82 0.29
C VAL A 45 9.56 -2.71 0.45
N ALA A 46 9.59 -1.97 1.56
CA ALA A 46 8.74 -0.80 1.76
C ALA A 46 8.93 0.23 0.65
N LEU A 47 10.19 0.65 0.41
CA LEU A 47 10.52 1.63 -0.62
C LEU A 47 10.08 1.17 -2.02
N ARG A 48 10.34 -0.09 -2.37
CA ARG A 48 9.93 -0.65 -3.67
C ARG A 48 8.42 -0.73 -3.81
N PHE A 49 7.71 -1.05 -2.73
CA PHE A 49 6.26 -1.15 -2.75
C PHE A 49 5.60 0.23 -2.87
N THR A 50 6.10 1.24 -2.14
CA THR A 50 5.67 2.63 -2.29
C THR A 50 5.88 3.12 -3.73
N ALA A 51 7.09 2.95 -4.28
CA ALA A 51 7.39 3.36 -5.65
C ALA A 51 6.47 2.67 -6.68
N PHE A 52 6.17 1.38 -6.49
CA PHE A 52 5.22 0.65 -7.33
C PHE A 52 3.81 1.26 -7.28
N ILE A 53 3.34 1.66 -6.11
CA ILE A 53 2.01 2.26 -5.94
C ILE A 53 1.94 3.62 -6.63
N GLU A 54 2.94 4.47 -6.41
CA GLU A 54 3.04 5.78 -7.04
C GLU A 54 3.04 5.67 -8.57
N GLU A 55 3.82 4.73 -9.12
CA GLU A 55 3.85 4.44 -10.54
C GLU A 55 2.50 3.87 -11.05
N TYR A 56 1.90 2.90 -10.34
CA TYR A 56 0.67 2.26 -10.81
C TYR A 56 -0.54 3.21 -10.81
N PHE A 57 -0.65 4.04 -9.78
CA PHE A 57 -1.76 4.98 -9.63
C PHE A 57 -1.47 6.37 -10.22
N GLN A 58 -0.24 6.62 -10.67
CA GLN A 58 0.22 7.92 -11.17
C GLN A 58 -0.02 9.03 -10.14
N ILE A 59 0.37 8.76 -8.89
CA ILE A 59 0.28 9.69 -7.76
C ILE A 59 1.67 9.93 -7.16
N GLN A 60 1.83 11.00 -6.40
CA GLN A 60 3.01 11.25 -5.58
C GLN A 60 2.59 11.37 -4.12
N ILE A 61 3.15 10.49 -3.28
CA ILE A 61 2.91 10.49 -1.85
C ILE A 61 4.10 11.19 -1.20
N PRO A 62 3.92 12.30 -0.47
CA PRO A 62 5.03 12.98 0.19
C PRO A 62 5.77 12.06 1.16
N ASP A 63 7.11 12.12 1.18
CA ASP A 63 7.95 11.30 2.05
C ASP A 63 7.49 11.33 3.53
N GLY A 64 7.11 12.51 4.03
CA GLY A 64 6.61 12.68 5.39
C GLY A 64 5.24 12.02 5.66
N GLU A 65 4.48 11.64 4.65
CA GLU A 65 3.26 10.84 4.79
C GLU A 65 3.57 9.33 4.71
N VAL A 66 4.57 8.96 3.90
CA VAL A 66 5.09 7.59 3.79
C VAL A 66 5.61 7.10 5.14
N ASP A 67 6.43 7.92 5.80
CA ASP A 67 7.13 7.58 7.04
C ASP A 67 6.20 7.43 8.26
N TYR A 68 5.09 8.17 8.31
CA TYR A 68 4.27 8.27 9.53
C TYR A 68 3.08 7.32 9.58
N TYR A 69 2.40 7.10 8.45
CA TYR A 69 1.13 6.37 8.45
C TYR A 69 0.90 5.50 7.22
N PHE A 70 1.46 5.85 6.07
CA PHE A 70 1.14 5.14 4.84
C PHE A 70 1.42 3.64 4.96
N LEU A 71 2.55 3.24 5.54
CA LEU A 71 2.95 1.84 5.65
C LEU A 71 2.42 1.12 6.89
N SER A 72 1.42 1.66 7.60
CA SER A 72 0.88 1.03 8.82
C SER A 72 -0.09 -0.11 8.53
N ASP A 73 -1.05 0.11 7.63
CA ASP A 73 -2.15 -0.80 7.33
C ASP A 73 -2.75 -0.52 5.94
N LEU A 74 -3.38 -1.52 5.34
CA LEU A 74 -3.88 -1.43 3.96
C LEU A 74 -5.06 -0.46 3.82
N THR A 75 -5.82 -0.22 4.89
CA THR A 75 -6.94 0.72 4.88
C THR A 75 -6.44 2.16 4.79
N ILE A 76 -5.41 2.52 5.56
CA ILE A 76 -4.76 3.83 5.48
C ILE A 76 -4.13 4.03 4.09
N MET A 77 -3.40 3.04 3.58
CA MET A 77 -2.85 3.11 2.21
C MET A 77 -3.94 3.37 1.17
N SER A 78 -5.03 2.60 1.24
CA SER A 78 -6.18 2.73 0.33
C SER A 78 -6.80 4.12 0.37
N ARG A 79 -6.97 4.69 1.57
CA ARG A 79 -7.49 6.06 1.76
C ARG A 79 -6.54 7.12 1.22
N THR A 80 -5.25 7.02 1.49
CA THR A 80 -4.23 7.95 0.97
C THR A 80 -4.22 7.94 -0.56
N ILE A 81 -4.19 6.75 -1.18
CA ILE A 81 -4.27 6.62 -2.64
C ILE A 81 -5.57 7.26 -3.17
N GLY A 82 -6.71 6.96 -2.55
CA GLY A 82 -7.99 7.54 -2.93
C GLY A 82 -8.02 9.07 -2.83
N PHE A 83 -7.38 9.64 -1.82
CA PHE A 83 -7.23 11.09 -1.67
C PHE A 83 -6.43 11.70 -2.82
N TYR A 84 -5.24 11.18 -3.12
CA TYR A 84 -4.40 11.70 -4.20
C TYR A 84 -5.01 11.50 -5.59
N LEU A 85 -5.64 10.35 -5.85
CA LEU A 85 -6.37 10.11 -7.10
C LEU A 85 -7.51 11.12 -7.34
N ASN A 86 -8.14 11.63 -6.28
CA ASN A 86 -9.19 12.64 -6.40
C ASN A 86 -8.64 14.05 -6.51
N LYS A 87 -7.51 14.34 -5.86
CA LYS A 87 -6.82 15.64 -5.95
C LYS A 87 -6.35 15.93 -7.38
N GLU A 88 -5.78 14.94 -8.05
CA GLU A 88 -5.31 15.04 -9.44
C GLU A 88 -6.46 15.23 -10.45
N LYS A 89 -7.67 14.75 -10.16
CA LYS A 89 -8.83 14.96 -11.04
C LYS A 89 -9.40 16.39 -11.01
N ILE A 90 -9.08 17.15 -9.96
CA ILE A 90 -9.60 18.50 -9.73
C ILE A 90 -8.57 19.56 -10.18
N SER A 91 -7.33 19.15 -10.45
CA SER A 91 -6.23 20.01 -10.91
C SER A 91 -6.15 20.02 -12.44
#